data_AF-A0A8J5RBB8-F1
#
_entry.id   AF-A0A8J5RBB8-F1
#
_cell.length_a   1.000
_cell.length_b   1.000
_cell.length_c   1.000
_cell.angle_alpha   90.00
_cell.angle_beta   90.00
_cell.angle_gamma   90.00
#
_symmetry.space_group_name_H-M   'P 1'
#
loop_
_entity.id
_entity.type
_entity.pdbx_description
1 polymer ?
#
loop_
_entity_poly.entity_id
_entity_poly.type
_entity_poly.pdbx_seq_one_letter_code
_entity_poly.pdbx_strand_id
1 'polypeptide(L)'
;MVRMNVLSDALKSINNAEKRNKRQVLLRPCSKVIVKFLTVMMKHGYIGEFEIVDDHRSGKIVVNLSGRYVVLTTSGGIMDHEEARRKHLGGKILGFFF
;
A
#
# COMPACT_ATOMS: atom_id res chain seq x y z
N MET A 1 25.49 -1.76 2.79
CA MET A 1 24.63 -2.16 3.94
C MET A 1 24.09 -3.55 3.65
N VAL A 2 24.30 -4.51 4.57
CA VAL A 2 23.88 -5.91 4.38
C VAL A 2 22.39 -6.05 4.77
N ARG A 3 21.60 -6.75 3.95
CA ARG A 3 20.17 -7.01 4.23
C ARG A 3 20.05 -8.16 5.22
N MET A 4 19.53 -7.88 6.41
CA MET A 4 19.36 -8.86 7.49
C MET A 4 18.00 -9.58 7.44
N ASN A 5 16.90 -8.89 7.10
CA ASN A 5 15.56 -9.48 7.11
C ASN A 5 14.67 -8.87 6.00
N VAL A 6 14.49 -9.65 4.94
CA VAL A 6 13.74 -9.24 3.74
C VAL A 6 12.26 -8.97 3.99
N LEU A 7 11.63 -9.64 4.97
CA LEU A 7 10.23 -9.42 5.31
C LEU A 7 10.05 -8.09 6.05
N SER A 8 10.93 -7.80 7.01
CA SER A 8 10.90 -6.52 7.75
C SER A 8 11.07 -5.33 6.82
N ASP A 9 11.99 -5.42 5.86
CA ASP A 9 12.22 -4.35 4.88
C ASP A 9 11.02 -4.16 3.95
N ALA A 10 10.35 -5.25 3.57
CA ALA A 10 9.13 -5.19 2.77
C ALA A 10 7.98 -4.51 3.51
N LEU A 11 7.72 -4.90 4.77
CA LEU A 11 6.67 -4.31 5.60
C LEU A 11 6.91 -2.83 5.88
N LYS A 12 8.16 -2.44 6.15
CA LYS A 12 8.54 -1.02 6.29
C LYS A 12 8.26 -0.24 5.01
N SER A 13 8.59 -0.81 3.85
CA SER A 13 8.35 -0.17 2.55
C SER A 13 6.86 0.02 2.29
N ILE A 14 6.03 -0.99 2.60
CA ILE A 14 4.56 -0.91 2.50
C ILE A 14 4.02 0.19 3.43
N ASN A 15 4.35 0.15 4.72
CA ASN A 15 3.86 1.13 5.69
C ASN A 15 4.28 2.56 5.34
N ASN A 16 5.52 2.75 4.88
CA ASN A 16 6.00 4.06 4.45
C ASN A 16 5.31 4.55 3.16
N ALA A 17 4.95 3.64 2.25
CA ALA A 17 4.22 3.98 1.03
C ALA A 17 2.76 4.34 1.33
N GLU A 18 2.10 3.57 2.21
CA GLU A 18 0.76 3.84 2.75
C GLU A 18 0.71 5.21 3.44
N LYS A 19 1.63 5.48 4.40
CA LYS A 19 1.73 6.78 5.07
C LYS A 19 1.95 7.96 4.12
N ARG A 20 2.55 7.71 2.95
CA ARG A 20 2.78 8.71 1.90
C ARG A 20 1.66 8.76 0.86
N ASN A 21 0.53 8.07 1.09
CA ASN A 21 -0.63 7.98 0.21
C ASN A 21 -0.26 7.58 -1.24
N LYS A 22 0.72 6.67 -1.37
CA LYS A 22 1.09 6.08 -2.66
C LYS A 22 0.12 4.98 -3.02
N ARG A 23 -0.26 4.91 -4.30
CA ARG A 23 -1.12 3.84 -4.84
C ARG A 23 -0.41 2.50 -4.97
N GLN A 24 0.91 2.52 -5.07
CA GLN A 24 1.70 1.34 -5.39
C GLN A 24 3.03 1.37 -4.64
N VAL A 25 3.53 0.20 -4.26
CA VAL A 25 4.88 0.02 -3.73
C VAL A 25 5.61 -1.10 -4.47
N LEU A 26 6.88 -0.87 -4.72
CA LEU A 26 7.76 -1.85 -5.36
C LEU A 26 8.68 -2.47 -4.31
N LEU A 27 8.57 -3.78 -4.13
CA LEU A 27 9.36 -4.56 -3.19
C LEU A 27 10.49 -5.28 -3.91
N ARG A 28 11.69 -5.22 -3.31
CA ARG A 28 12.92 -5.88 -3.79
C ARG A 28 13.67 -6.45 -2.59
N PRO A 29 13.93 -7.77 -2.50
CA PRO A 29 13.78 -8.82 -3.51
C PRO A 29 12.43 -9.56 -3.42
N CYS A 30 12.07 -10.35 -4.43
CA CYS A 30 10.94 -11.28 -4.34
C CYS A 30 11.34 -12.51 -3.51
N SER A 31 10.51 -12.91 -2.55
CA SER A 31 10.70 -14.12 -1.73
C SER A 31 9.38 -14.85 -1.55
N LYS A 32 9.42 -16.19 -1.55
CA LYS A 32 8.22 -17.04 -1.33
C LYS A 32 7.51 -16.70 -0.03
N VAL A 33 8.24 -16.28 1.01
CA VAL A 33 7.67 -15.86 2.29
C VAL A 33 6.85 -14.58 2.13
N ILE A 34 7.38 -13.59 1.40
CA ILE A 34 6.70 -12.32 1.14
C ILE A 34 5.45 -12.58 0.30
N VAL A 35 5.52 -13.42 -0.72
CA VAL A 35 4.37 -13.77 -1.57
C VAL A 35 3.26 -14.43 -0.76
N LYS A 36 3.56 -15.43 0.09
CA LYS A 36 2.57 -16.05 0.97
C LYS A 36 1.94 -15.05 1.93
N PHE A 37 2.75 -14.15 2.50
CA PHE A 37 2.27 -13.12 3.42
C PHE A 37 1.31 -12.14 2.72
N LEU A 38 1.70 -11.62 1.56
CA LEU A 38 0.87 -10.71 0.76
C LEU A 38 -0.43 -11.39 0.29
N THR A 39 -0.40 -12.69 0.00
CA THR A 39 -1.60 -13.46 -0.34
C THR A 39 -2.62 -13.44 0.81
N VAL A 40 -2.16 -13.61 2.06
CA VAL A 40 -3.03 -13.52 3.24
C VAL A 40 -3.55 -12.10 3.42
N MET A 41 -2.69 -11.08 3.29
CA MET A 41 -3.10 -9.68 3.41
C MET A 41 -4.16 -9.29 2.36
N MET A 42 -4.00 -9.76 1.12
CA MET A 42 -4.96 -9.54 0.03
C MET A 42 -6.30 -10.23 0.32
N LYS A 43 -6.28 -11.48 0.81
CA LYS A 43 -7.50 -12.23 1.17
C LYS A 43 -8.33 -11.51 2.24
N HIS A 44 -7.67 -10.83 3.17
CA HIS A 44 -8.34 -10.06 4.23
C HIS A 44 -8.63 -8.60 3.83
N GLY A 45 -8.31 -8.17 2.60
CA GLY A 45 -8.60 -6.82 2.10
C GLY A 45 -7.69 -5.72 2.65
N TYR A 46 -6.56 -6.06 3.28
CA TYR A 46 -5.59 -5.07 3.78
C TYR A 46 -4.81 -4.37 2.66
N ILE A 47 -4.60 -5.08 1.55
CA ILE A 47 -3.91 -4.60 0.34
C ILE A 47 -4.74 -4.98 -0.87
N GLY A 48 -4.54 -4.28 -1.98
CA GLY A 48 -5.10 -4.67 -3.27
C GLY A 48 -4.32 -5.81 -3.92
N GLU A 49 -4.46 -5.91 -5.25
CA GLU A 49 -3.74 -6.90 -6.04
C GLU A 49 -2.22 -6.66 -6.02
N PHE A 50 -1.45 -7.73 -6.19
CA PHE A 50 0.00 -7.62 -6.36
C PHE A 50 0.48 -8.50 -7.51
N GLU A 51 1.52 -8.02 -8.18
CA GLU A 51 2.12 -8.68 -9.33
C GLU A 51 3.59 -9.00 -9.07
N ILE A 52 4.01 -10.18 -9.52
CA ILE A 52 5.42 -10.59 -9.48
C ILE A 52 6.02 -10.28 -10.84
N VAL A 53 7.00 -9.39 -10.87
CA VAL A 53 7.74 -9.02 -12.08
C VAL A 53 9.09 -9.71 -12.06
N ASP A 54 9.34 -10.54 -13.07
CA ASP A 54 10.65 -11.19 -13.25
C ASP A 54 11.63 -10.24 -13.95
N ASP A 55 12.73 -9.94 -13.28
CA ASP A 55 13.82 -9.13 -13.81
C ASP A 55 15.07 -9.95 -14.15
N HIS A 56 14.94 -11.28 -14.27
CA HIS A 56 16.03 -12.25 -14.44
C HIS A 56 17.08 -12.15 -13.32
N ARG A 57 16.73 -11.53 -12.19
CA ARG A 57 17.57 -11.41 -11.00
C ARG A 57 16.83 -11.99 -9.80
N SER A 58 16.47 -11.13 -8.84
CA SER A 58 15.84 -11.52 -7.57
C SER A 58 14.31 -11.41 -7.63
N GLY A 59 13.75 -11.04 -8.80
CA GLY A 59 12.35 -10.69 -8.96
C GLY A 59 11.98 -9.42 -8.18
N LYS A 60 10.84 -8.85 -8.56
CA LYS A 60 10.23 -7.70 -7.90
C LYS A 60 8.76 -7.98 -7.65
N ILE A 61 8.20 -7.36 -6.62
CA ILE A 61 6.77 -7.45 -6.35
C ILE A 61 6.22 -6.03 -6.40
N VAL A 62 5.24 -5.79 -7.27
CA VAL A 62 4.46 -4.56 -7.29
C VAL A 62 3.20 -4.83 -6.48
N VAL A 63 2.99 -4.09 -5.40
CA VAL A 63 1.79 -4.21 -4.57
C VAL A 63 0.94 -2.96 -4.77
N ASN A 64 -0.32 -3.16 -5.15
CA ASN A 64 -1.32 -2.10 -5.16
C ASN A 64 -1.82 -1.89 -3.73
N LEU A 65 -1.66 -0.67 -3.26
CA LEU A 65 -2.07 -0.24 -1.94
C LEU A 65 -3.49 0.28 -2.05
N SER A 66 -4.41 -0.34 -1.32
CA SER A 66 -5.84 0.00 -1.37
C SER A 66 -6.15 1.28 -0.60
N GLY A 67 -5.21 1.82 0.17
CA GLY A 67 -5.38 3.08 0.91
C GLY A 67 -6.64 3.02 1.76
N ARG A 68 -6.59 2.34 2.91
CA ARG A 68 -7.76 2.22 3.80
C ARG A 68 -8.46 3.57 3.98
N TYR A 69 -9.78 3.56 3.81
CA TYR A 69 -10.62 4.76 3.70
C TYR A 69 -10.36 5.75 4.84
N VAL A 70 -9.66 6.82 4.51
CA VAL A 70 -9.57 8.01 5.36
C VAL A 70 -10.77 8.89 5.02
N VAL A 71 -11.62 9.15 6.01
CA VAL A 71 -12.71 10.10 5.88
C VAL A 71 -12.19 11.50 6.19
N LEU A 72 -12.47 12.42 5.27
CA LEU A 72 -12.06 13.81 5.30
C LEU A 72 -13.32 14.69 5.35
N THR A 73 -13.25 15.78 6.11
CA THR A 73 -14.12 16.94 5.89
C THR A 73 -13.45 17.86 4.89
N THR A 74 -14.07 18.05 3.74
CA THR A 74 -13.62 18.95 2.66
C THR A 74 -14.59 20.12 2.52
N SER A 75 -14.24 21.13 1.73
CA SER A 75 -15.17 22.22 1.37
C SER A 75 -16.42 21.71 0.61
N GLY A 76 -16.36 20.51 0.02
CA GLY A 76 -17.48 19.85 -0.65
C GLY A 76 -18.26 18.88 0.23
N GLY A 77 -18.02 18.85 1.54
CA GLY A 77 -18.66 17.94 2.49
C GLY A 77 -17.73 16.83 3.01
N ILE A 78 -18.30 15.92 3.80
CA ILE A 78 -17.60 14.73 4.32
C ILE A 78 -17.54 13.67 3.22
N MET A 79 -16.34 13.20 2.91
CA MET A 79 -16.09 12.19 1.88
C MET A 79 -14.81 11.42 2.18
N ASP A 80 -14.56 10.32 1.48
CA ASP A 80 -13.29 9.63 1.60
C ASP A 80 -12.15 10.31 0.82
N HIS A 81 -10.93 9.89 1.10
CA HIS A 81 -9.72 10.40 0.47
C HIS A 81 -9.58 10.09 -1.03
N GLU A 82 -10.25 9.07 -1.56
CA GLU A 82 -10.25 8.79 -2.99
C GLU A 82 -11.18 9.75 -3.73
N GLU A 83 -12.38 9.98 -3.18
CA GLU A 83 -13.35 10.93 -3.69
C GLU A 83 -12.80 12.37 -3.63
N ALA A 84 -12.18 12.74 -2.51
CA ALA A 84 -11.50 14.02 -2.37
C ALA A 84 -10.39 14.19 -3.42
N ARG A 85 -9.58 13.15 -3.66
CA ARG A 85 -8.54 13.17 -4.70
C ARG A 85 -9.13 13.29 -6.11
N ARG A 86 -10.20 12.57 -6.42
CA ARG A 86 -10.90 12.63 -7.72
C ARG A 86 -11.49 14.01 -7.99
N LYS A 87 -11.97 14.69 -6.94
CA LYS A 87 -12.53 16.05 -7.02
C LYS A 87 -11.48 17.16 -6.90
N HIS A 88 -10.20 16.80 -6.76
CA HIS A 88 -9.11 17.76 -6.48
C HIS A 88 -9.38 18.65 -5.25
N LEU A 89 -10.02 18.08 -4.23
CA LEU A 89 -10.36 18.77 -2.98
C LEU A 89 -9.43 18.35 -1.85
N GLY A 90 -8.92 19.35 -1.12
CA GLY A 90 -8.26 19.15 0.17
C GLY A 90 -9.26 19.17 1.34
N GLY A 91 -8.82 18.72 2.52
CA GLY A 91 -9.68 18.68 3.71
C GLY A 91 -8.94 18.34 4.99
N LYS A 92 -9.67 18.25 6.10
CA LYS A 92 -9.17 17.78 7.40
C LYS A 92 -9.62 16.35 7.63
N ILE A 93 -8.75 15.51 8.17
CA ILE A 93 -9.06 14.11 8.51
C ILE A 93 -10.06 14.08 9.68
N LEU A 94 -11.14 13.33 9.49
CA LEU A 94 -12.17 13.02 10.50
C LEU A 94 -11.86 11.69 11.20
N GLY A 95 -11.42 10.68 10.45
CA GLY A 95 -11.13 9.35 10.97
C GLY A 95 -10.71 8.38 9.88
N PHE A 96 -10.32 7.17 10.27
CA PHE A 96 -9.97 6.09 9.35
C PHE A 96 -10.69 4.80 9.77
N PHE A 97 -11.06 3.97 8.78
CA PHE A 97 -11.68 2.66 8.98
C PHE A 97 -10.73 1.55 8.51
N PHE A 98 -10.74 0.39 9.16
CA PHE A 98 -9.90 -0.77 8.85
C PHE A 98 -10.72 -1.97 8.38
#